data_AF-A0A448Z9E7-F1
#
_entry.id   AF-A0A448Z9E7-F1
#
_cell.length_a   1.000
_cell.length_b   1.000
_cell.length_c   1.000
_cell.angle_alpha   90.00
_cell.angle_beta   90.00
_cell.angle_gamma   90.00
#
_symmetry.space_group_name_H-M   'P 1'
#
loop_
_entity.id
_entity.type
_entity.pdbx_description
1 polymer ?
#
loop_
_entity_poly.entity_id
_entity_poly.type
_entity_poly.pdbx_seq_one_letter_code
_entity_poly.pdbx_strand_id
1 'polypeptide(L)'
;MIPRRRPNEQNGNGTTEKPNGTTPALPISQPPTAASSFGSALGTRKNRRLLIMVLIMVTAGYWMTREEKKLLDEEHYEDARKEYLKKNSHHERYSTVHKYHRNPNAASGKFVLEPENEFTPGIAWLMSFPNSGTSFTMTMVARSTNKSFATNYGNEIIAPDEPNSLSIYPRRPEGPFWPGLSGKMHTPRELPDHFVITKTHCGSRCSKCGPDEYIETPEEFLRRCTLGHALLTPAKVRRKYDVEYPSERVQRAIHLIRNPMHNIIARYHLEHRHKGYKNDTNWQENHSNDAKGLHKWCDAFSKDYLEEDIAFFGSKSKIPKAPCHGEFYKWTQWHNLAHDVINIMRGKAEGFDFPPRDVPVHKVYYEDYNTKFEETANGILDFLDLKQVAPFREFTSRKDYGGYFPPEELRNIRDLVKSVASEETWSDVKHYFEDDVETDAAAAGSGSRSRKEEVAEEEQSSAHFHQIVERGDTRQ
;
A
#
# COMPACT_ATOMS: atom_id res chain seq x y z
N MET A 1 -11.22 16.35 23.74
CA MET A 1 -10.68 15.42 24.76
C MET A 1 -9.15 15.50 24.70
N ILE A 2 -8.45 15.63 25.83
CA ILE A 2 -6.97 15.69 25.85
C ILE A 2 -6.43 14.26 25.75
N PRO A 3 -5.49 13.93 24.85
CA PRO A 3 -4.95 12.58 24.73
C PRO A 3 -4.19 12.18 26.01
N ARG A 4 -4.55 11.05 26.63
CA ARG A 4 -3.76 10.46 27.72
C ARG A 4 -2.50 9.83 27.14
N ARG A 5 -1.31 10.28 27.56
CA ARG A 5 -0.04 9.61 27.27
C ARG A 5 0.03 8.27 28.03
N ARG A 6 0.39 7.17 27.35
CA ARG A 6 0.65 5.88 28.00
C ARG A 6 1.93 5.90 28.86
N PRO A 7 1.99 5.11 29.94
CA PRO A 7 3.24 4.72 30.58
C PRO A 7 4.01 3.70 29.71
N ASN A 8 5.33 3.80 29.70
CA ASN A 8 6.24 2.93 28.93
C ASN A 8 6.05 1.44 29.24
N GLU A 9 5.75 0.62 28.23
CA GLU A 9 5.93 -0.83 28.28
C GLU A 9 7.42 -1.17 28.12
N GLN A 10 8.02 -1.70 29.19
CA GLN A 10 9.36 -2.29 29.15
C GLN A 10 9.28 -3.69 28.53
N ASN A 11 10.00 -3.89 27.43
CA ASN A 11 10.22 -5.21 26.81
C ASN A 11 11.08 -6.10 27.72
N GLY A 12 10.50 -7.19 28.22
CA GLY A 12 11.22 -8.26 28.89
C GLY A 12 11.93 -9.17 27.88
N ASN A 13 13.27 -9.21 27.96
CA ASN A 13 14.12 -10.14 27.22
C ASN A 13 14.19 -11.47 27.99
N GLY A 14 13.56 -12.52 27.47
CA GLY A 14 13.73 -13.91 27.92
C GLY A 14 14.50 -14.70 26.87
N THR A 15 15.82 -14.88 27.07
CA THR A 15 16.66 -15.78 26.27
C THR A 15 16.59 -17.19 26.83
N THR A 16 16.07 -18.14 26.05
CA THR A 16 16.21 -19.58 26.30
C THR A 16 17.21 -20.18 25.30
N GLU A 17 18.31 -20.71 25.83
CA GLU A 17 19.30 -21.50 25.12
C GLU A 17 18.70 -22.80 24.57
N LYS A 18 19.11 -23.20 23.35
CA LYS A 18 18.92 -24.55 22.82
C LYS A 18 20.29 -25.17 22.48
N PRO A 19 20.44 -26.50 22.62
CA PRO A 19 21.73 -27.17 22.53
C PRO A 19 22.11 -27.56 21.09
N ASN A 20 23.42 -27.58 20.86
CA ASN A 20 24.09 -27.97 19.62
C ASN A 20 23.88 -29.46 19.29
N GLY A 21 23.39 -29.72 18.08
CA GLY A 21 23.35 -31.06 17.46
C GLY A 21 24.25 -31.10 16.24
N THR A 22 25.28 -31.95 16.30
CA THR A 22 26.27 -32.22 15.26
C THR A 22 25.69 -33.10 14.15
N THR A 23 25.95 -32.81 12.88
CA THR A 23 25.56 -33.64 11.72
C THR A 23 26.82 -34.04 10.91
N PRO A 24 26.91 -35.27 10.36
CA PRO A 24 28.11 -35.76 9.68
C PRO A 24 28.12 -35.43 8.18
N ALA A 25 29.34 -35.28 7.65
CA ALA A 25 29.63 -35.05 6.24
C ALA A 25 29.54 -36.32 5.38
N LEU A 26 29.08 -36.18 4.13
CA LEU A 26 29.12 -37.17 3.05
C LEU A 26 29.56 -36.52 1.72
N PRO A 27 30.02 -37.30 0.72
CA PRO A 27 31.18 -36.95 -0.08
C PRO A 27 30.87 -36.35 -1.46
N ILE A 28 31.90 -35.70 -1.98
CA ILE A 28 31.99 -35.01 -3.27
C ILE A 28 32.00 -36.02 -4.43
N SER A 29 31.06 -35.89 -5.37
CA SER A 29 31.06 -36.59 -6.66
C SER A 29 31.50 -35.67 -7.80
N GLN A 30 32.39 -36.17 -8.66
CA GLN A 30 32.97 -35.50 -9.83
C GLN A 30 31.97 -35.30 -10.99
N PRO A 31 32.20 -34.33 -11.90
CA PRO A 31 31.37 -34.14 -13.09
C PRO A 31 31.91 -34.93 -14.30
N PRO A 32 31.03 -35.34 -15.25
CA PRO A 32 31.46 -35.94 -16.50
C PRO A 32 31.74 -34.86 -17.56
N THR A 33 32.86 -35.02 -18.24
CA THR A 33 33.24 -34.34 -19.49
C THR A 33 32.46 -34.91 -20.67
N ALA A 34 31.74 -34.08 -21.41
CA ALA A 34 31.23 -34.40 -22.75
C ALA A 34 31.66 -33.30 -23.73
N ALA A 35 32.58 -33.67 -24.63
CA ALA A 35 32.97 -32.88 -25.77
C ALA A 35 31.96 -33.08 -26.90
N SER A 36 31.45 -31.98 -27.48
CA SER A 36 30.78 -32.00 -28.78
C SER A 36 31.44 -31.00 -29.72
N SER A 37 31.94 -31.53 -30.83
CA SER A 37 32.54 -30.82 -31.93
C SER A 37 31.48 -30.07 -32.72
N PHE A 38 31.58 -28.75 -32.82
CA PHE A 38 30.87 -27.97 -33.82
C PHE A 38 31.84 -27.53 -34.93
N GLY A 39 31.49 -27.97 -36.15
CA GLY A 39 32.25 -27.77 -37.36
C GLY A 39 32.36 -26.30 -37.75
N SER A 40 33.56 -25.98 -38.23
CA SER A 40 33.92 -24.77 -38.93
C SER A 40 33.26 -24.70 -40.31
N ALA A 41 32.51 -23.63 -40.57
CA ALA A 41 32.21 -23.19 -41.92
C ALA A 41 32.29 -21.65 -42.01
N LEU A 42 33.25 -21.22 -42.83
CA LEU A 42 33.34 -19.97 -43.62
C LEU A 42 32.63 -18.69 -43.16
N GLY A 43 33.35 -17.56 -43.23
CA GLY A 43 32.66 -16.32 -43.63
C GLY A 43 33.28 -15.00 -43.19
N THR A 44 34.33 -14.57 -43.88
CA THR A 44 34.69 -13.16 -44.14
C THR A 44 35.23 -12.31 -42.98
N ARG A 45 36.44 -11.77 -43.18
CA ARG A 45 37.11 -10.74 -42.35
C ARG A 45 36.24 -9.50 -42.06
N LYS A 46 35.16 -9.25 -42.81
CA LYS A 46 34.24 -8.12 -42.60
C LYS A 46 33.34 -8.32 -41.37
N ASN A 47 32.94 -9.54 -41.04
CA ASN A 47 32.05 -9.80 -39.90
C ASN A 47 32.75 -9.64 -38.54
N ARG A 48 34.06 -9.84 -38.47
CA ARG A 48 34.83 -9.66 -37.22
C ARG A 48 34.88 -8.20 -36.76
N ARG A 49 34.95 -7.24 -37.69
CA ARG A 49 34.92 -5.80 -37.34
C ARG A 49 33.54 -5.37 -36.86
N LEU A 50 32.48 -5.87 -37.49
CA LEU A 50 31.10 -5.59 -37.07
C LEU A 50 30.82 -6.19 -35.69
N LEU A 51 31.24 -7.45 -35.44
CA LEU A 51 31.06 -8.10 -34.14
C LEU A 51 31.81 -7.34 -33.02
N ILE A 52 33.03 -6.88 -33.28
CA ILE A 52 33.81 -6.07 -32.32
C ILE A 52 33.11 -4.73 -32.05
N MET A 53 32.60 -4.04 -33.08
CA MET A 53 31.86 -2.79 -32.89
C MET A 53 30.56 -2.99 -32.10
N VAL A 54 29.81 -4.06 -32.38
CA VAL A 54 28.59 -4.41 -31.60
C VAL A 54 28.96 -4.74 -30.16
N LEU A 55 30.04 -5.48 -29.93
CA LEU A 55 30.50 -5.77 -28.57
C LEU A 55 30.91 -4.49 -27.83
N ILE A 56 31.61 -3.56 -28.50
CA ILE A 56 32.01 -2.26 -27.94
C ILE A 56 30.77 -1.40 -27.65
N MET A 57 29.78 -1.34 -28.55
CA MET A 57 28.55 -0.57 -28.30
C MET A 57 27.70 -1.17 -27.19
N VAL A 58 27.61 -2.50 -27.09
CA VAL A 58 26.89 -3.18 -25.98
C VAL A 58 27.62 -2.96 -24.65
N THR A 59 28.95 -3.06 -24.62
CA THR A 59 29.74 -2.82 -23.41
C THR A 59 29.77 -1.35 -23.01
N ALA A 60 29.86 -0.42 -23.97
CA ALA A 60 29.77 1.01 -23.73
C ALA A 60 28.36 1.42 -23.29
N GLY A 61 27.31 0.86 -23.88
CA GLY A 61 25.92 1.04 -23.44
C GLY A 61 25.67 0.49 -22.04
N TYR A 62 26.20 -0.70 -21.74
CA TYR A 62 26.15 -1.30 -20.40
C TYR A 62 26.98 -0.50 -19.37
N TRP A 63 28.13 0.05 -19.76
CA TRP A 63 28.98 0.85 -18.88
C TRP A 63 28.40 2.25 -18.65
N MET A 64 27.90 2.93 -19.68
CA MET A 64 27.23 4.23 -19.55
C MET A 64 25.93 4.10 -18.76
N THR A 65 25.09 3.09 -18.99
CA THR A 65 23.90 2.87 -18.14
C THR A 65 24.25 2.50 -16.69
N ARG A 66 25.46 2.00 -16.42
CA ARG A 66 25.93 1.70 -15.07
C ARG A 66 26.59 2.91 -14.40
N GLU A 67 27.31 3.74 -15.14
CA GLU A 67 27.92 5.01 -14.68
C GLU A 67 26.88 6.12 -14.53
N GLU A 68 25.92 6.28 -15.44
CA GLU A 68 24.80 7.21 -15.27
C GLU A 68 23.92 6.84 -14.06
N LYS A 69 23.80 5.53 -13.76
CA LYS A 69 23.19 5.05 -12.51
C LYS A 69 24.03 5.32 -11.25
N LYS A 70 25.33 5.54 -11.40
CA LYS A 70 26.28 5.85 -10.32
C LYS A 70 26.44 7.35 -10.08
N LEU A 71 26.31 8.15 -11.15
CA LEU A 71 26.54 9.59 -11.18
C LEU A 71 25.31 10.42 -10.76
N LEU A 72 24.13 9.82 -10.75
CA LEU A 72 22.99 10.40 -10.04
C LEU A 72 23.19 10.18 -8.53
N ASP A 73 23.88 11.14 -7.92
CA ASP A 73 23.61 11.56 -6.54
C ASP A 73 24.24 10.74 -5.40
N GLU A 74 25.11 9.74 -5.61
CA GLU A 74 25.59 8.90 -4.49
C GLU A 74 26.29 9.71 -3.37
N GLU A 75 27.13 10.70 -3.70
CA GLU A 75 27.78 11.58 -2.71
C GLU A 75 26.78 12.49 -1.99
N HIS A 76 25.82 13.08 -2.71
CA HIS A 76 24.85 14.02 -2.16
C HIS A 76 23.71 13.31 -1.41
N TYR A 77 23.30 12.13 -1.87
CA TYR A 77 22.42 11.20 -1.17
C TYR A 77 23.07 10.76 0.13
N GLU A 78 24.34 10.33 0.09
CA GLU A 78 25.08 9.98 1.29
C GLU A 78 25.28 11.17 2.22
N ASP A 79 25.40 12.39 1.71
CA ASP A 79 25.49 13.60 2.56
C ASP A 79 24.16 13.96 3.20
N ALA A 80 23.05 13.98 2.44
CA ALA A 80 21.71 14.18 2.99
C ALA A 80 21.35 13.08 4.01
N ARG A 81 21.76 11.84 3.72
CA ARG A 81 21.63 10.68 4.60
C ARG A 81 22.53 10.78 5.83
N LYS A 82 23.78 11.22 5.71
CA LYS A 82 24.68 11.44 6.85
C LYS A 82 24.15 12.57 7.73
N GLU A 83 23.62 13.64 7.14
CA GLU A 83 22.98 14.73 7.89
C GLU A 83 21.73 14.22 8.63
N TYR A 84 20.91 13.40 7.97
CA TYR A 84 19.79 12.70 8.58
C TYR A 84 20.24 11.87 9.80
N LEU A 85 21.30 11.07 9.64
CA LEU A 85 21.80 10.15 10.67
C LEU A 85 22.54 10.84 11.83
N LYS A 86 22.97 12.11 11.67
CA LYS A 86 23.65 12.85 12.74
C LYS A 86 22.72 13.25 13.88
N LYS A 87 21.40 13.31 13.66
CA LYS A 87 20.41 13.61 14.71
C LYS A 87 20.04 12.33 15.47
N ASN A 88 20.82 12.02 16.50
CA ASN A 88 20.81 10.75 17.26
C ASN A 88 19.70 10.61 18.32
N SER A 89 18.65 11.43 18.29
CA SER A 89 17.50 11.17 19.15
C SER A 89 16.62 10.13 18.46
N HIS A 90 16.51 8.93 19.04
CA HIS A 90 15.69 7.82 18.53
C HIS A 90 14.19 8.17 18.32
N HIS A 91 13.76 9.39 18.63
CA HIS A 91 12.41 9.91 18.44
C HIS A 91 12.35 11.24 17.65
N GLU A 92 13.48 11.78 17.18
CA GLU A 92 13.46 12.99 16.34
C GLU A 92 13.07 12.63 14.90
N ARG A 93 11.85 13.05 14.51
CA ARG A 93 11.39 13.00 13.12
C ARG A 93 12.21 13.97 12.29
N TYR A 94 12.73 13.50 11.17
CA TYR A 94 13.42 14.35 10.21
C TYR A 94 12.41 14.92 9.21
N SER A 95 12.38 16.24 9.12
CA SER A 95 11.64 16.99 8.11
C SER A 95 12.60 17.94 7.42
N THR A 96 12.63 17.93 6.08
CA THR A 96 13.43 18.86 5.27
C THR A 96 12.74 20.22 5.09
N VAL A 97 11.52 20.39 5.61
CA VAL A 97 10.63 21.54 5.38
C VAL A 97 11.30 22.88 5.71
N HIS A 98 12.18 22.94 6.72
CA HIS A 98 12.72 24.21 7.23
C HIS A 98 14.10 24.62 6.70
N LYS A 99 14.74 23.85 5.80
CA LYS A 99 16.17 24.05 5.49
C LYS A 99 16.54 24.47 4.07
N TYR A 100 15.60 24.58 3.15
CA TYR A 100 15.94 24.83 1.74
C TYR A 100 15.27 26.09 1.19
N HIS A 101 15.76 27.25 1.61
CA HIS A 101 15.66 28.46 0.78
C HIS A 101 16.96 28.59 -0.02
N ARG A 102 16.86 28.58 -1.36
CA ARG A 102 18.01 28.82 -2.24
C ARG A 102 18.51 30.25 -2.01
N ASN A 103 19.81 30.42 -1.75
CA ASN A 103 20.43 31.74 -1.82
C ASN A 103 20.36 32.22 -3.28
N PRO A 104 19.65 33.32 -3.59
CA PRO A 104 19.47 33.79 -4.97
C PRO A 104 20.80 34.20 -5.64
N ASN A 105 21.88 34.37 -4.88
CA ASN A 105 23.15 34.89 -5.35
C ASN A 105 24.27 33.83 -5.50
N ALA A 106 23.97 32.53 -5.41
CA ALA A 106 25.00 31.47 -5.52
C ALA A 106 25.38 31.19 -7.00
N ALA A 107 26.70 31.13 -7.29
CA ALA A 107 27.24 30.93 -8.63
C ALA A 107 26.91 29.56 -9.24
N SER A 108 26.44 29.55 -10.49
CA SER A 108 26.01 28.38 -11.25
C SER A 108 27.20 27.61 -11.84
N GLY A 109 27.51 26.42 -11.31
CA GLY A 109 28.57 25.57 -11.87
C GLY A 109 28.62 24.11 -11.37
N LYS A 110 27.76 23.72 -10.43
CA LYS A 110 27.48 22.34 -10.03
C LYS A 110 26.08 22.01 -10.50
N PHE A 111 25.80 20.78 -10.98
CA PHE A 111 24.48 20.31 -11.41
C PHE A 111 23.34 20.99 -10.63
N VAL A 112 22.75 22.01 -11.23
CA VAL A 112 21.57 22.67 -10.70
C VAL A 112 20.42 21.93 -11.35
N LEU A 113 19.85 20.95 -10.66
CA LEU A 113 18.44 20.67 -10.90
C LEU A 113 17.75 22.02 -10.70
N GLU A 114 17.28 22.62 -11.80
CA GLU A 114 16.36 23.75 -11.77
C GLU A 114 15.32 23.43 -10.67
N PRO A 115 15.06 24.33 -9.70
CA PRO A 115 14.14 24.06 -8.59
C PRO A 115 12.79 23.49 -9.04
N GLU A 116 12.37 23.85 -10.26
CA GLU A 116 11.16 23.43 -10.94
C GLU A 116 11.16 21.93 -11.32
N ASN A 117 12.33 21.32 -11.54
CA ASN A 117 12.48 19.92 -11.93
C ASN A 117 12.85 18.99 -10.78
N GLU A 118 13.14 19.51 -9.58
CA GLU A 118 13.51 18.68 -8.42
C GLU A 118 12.36 17.75 -7.99
N PHE A 119 11.12 18.17 -8.22
CA PHE A 119 9.91 17.45 -7.81
C PHE A 119 9.15 16.83 -8.99
N THR A 120 9.89 16.46 -10.04
CA THR A 120 9.36 15.72 -11.18
C THR A 120 9.81 14.25 -11.09
N PRO A 121 8.88 13.27 -11.11
CA PRO A 121 7.42 13.45 -11.21
C PRO A 121 6.79 14.01 -9.93
N GLY A 122 5.68 14.73 -10.11
CA GLY A 122 4.82 15.20 -9.02
C GLY A 122 4.13 14.02 -8.32
N ILE A 123 3.81 14.19 -7.04
CA ILE A 123 3.12 13.15 -6.26
C ILE A 123 1.63 13.18 -6.58
N ALA A 124 1.10 12.07 -7.08
CA ALA A 124 -0.33 11.80 -7.14
C ALA A 124 -0.70 10.80 -6.05
N TRP A 125 -1.35 11.23 -4.98
CA TRP A 125 -1.75 10.31 -3.92
C TRP A 125 -2.79 9.31 -4.41
N LEU A 126 -2.61 8.04 -4.05
CA LEU A 126 -3.66 7.03 -4.05
C LEU A 126 -4.06 6.83 -2.59
N MET A 127 -5.06 7.60 -2.17
CA MET A 127 -5.61 7.57 -0.82
C MET A 127 -6.66 6.48 -0.74
N SER A 128 -6.48 5.55 0.20
CA SER A 128 -7.53 4.58 0.53
C SER A 128 -7.45 4.14 1.98
N PHE A 129 -8.57 3.72 2.55
CA PHE A 129 -8.54 2.88 3.74
C PHE A 129 -7.74 1.59 3.43
N PRO A 130 -7.06 0.96 4.40
CA PRO A 130 -6.32 -0.25 4.09
C PRO A 130 -7.22 -1.35 3.51
N ASN A 131 -6.67 -2.12 2.58
CA ASN A 131 -7.35 -3.22 1.88
C ASN A 131 -8.51 -2.79 0.95
N SER A 132 -8.62 -1.52 0.56
CA SER A 132 -9.62 -1.06 -0.42
C SER A 132 -9.27 -1.33 -1.89
N GLY A 133 -8.09 -1.91 -2.19
CA GLY A 133 -7.71 -2.28 -3.56
C GLY A 133 -6.47 -1.60 -4.14
N THR A 134 -5.71 -0.84 -3.35
CA THR A 134 -4.54 -0.08 -3.84
C THR A 134 -3.53 -0.93 -4.61
N SER A 135 -3.26 -2.15 -4.14
CA SER A 135 -2.33 -3.06 -4.80
C SER A 135 -2.78 -3.44 -6.21
N PHE A 136 -4.09 -3.62 -6.42
CA PHE A 136 -4.65 -3.88 -7.74
C PHE A 136 -4.50 -2.64 -8.62
N THR A 137 -4.97 -1.48 -8.16
CA THR A 137 -4.89 -0.21 -8.90
C THR A 137 -3.46 0.12 -9.34
N MET A 138 -2.49 0.07 -8.41
CA MET A 138 -1.08 0.36 -8.71
C MET A 138 -0.48 -0.66 -9.69
N THR A 139 -0.83 -1.95 -9.54
CA THR A 139 -0.35 -3.00 -10.45
C THR A 139 -0.96 -2.86 -11.84
N MET A 140 -2.24 -2.47 -11.93
CA MET A 140 -2.93 -2.17 -13.18
C MET A 140 -2.20 -1.04 -13.90
N VAL A 141 -2.04 0.13 -13.25
CA VAL A 141 -1.35 1.29 -13.83
C VAL A 141 0.05 0.92 -14.29
N ALA A 142 0.82 0.25 -13.42
CA ALA A 142 2.21 -0.03 -13.75
C ALA A 142 2.36 -1.04 -14.90
N ARG A 143 1.45 -2.02 -15.02
CA ARG A 143 1.48 -3.00 -16.10
C ARG A 143 1.01 -2.42 -17.43
N SER A 144 -0.07 -1.64 -17.42
CA SER A 144 -0.65 -1.07 -18.64
C SER A 144 0.20 0.04 -19.25
N THR A 145 0.99 0.75 -18.44
CA THR A 145 1.83 1.89 -18.89
C THR A 145 3.32 1.56 -18.97
N ASN A 146 3.74 0.40 -18.44
CA ASN A 146 5.14 0.06 -18.22
C ASN A 146 5.93 1.11 -17.39
N LYS A 147 5.23 1.95 -16.61
CA LYS A 147 5.81 2.88 -15.65
C LYS A 147 5.69 2.35 -14.23
N SER A 148 6.48 2.90 -13.31
CA SER A 148 6.47 2.51 -11.91
C SER A 148 5.46 3.33 -11.10
N PHE A 149 5.34 2.99 -9.83
CA PHE A 149 4.56 3.71 -8.83
C PHE A 149 5.45 4.04 -7.63
N ALA A 150 4.92 4.72 -6.62
CA ALA A 150 5.58 4.91 -5.35
C ALA A 150 4.69 4.52 -4.16
N THR A 151 5.28 4.48 -2.97
CA THR A 151 4.58 4.22 -1.71
C THR A 151 5.21 5.02 -0.58
N ASN A 152 4.42 5.48 0.38
CA ASN A 152 4.99 6.01 1.62
C ASN A 152 5.63 4.91 2.50
N TYR A 153 5.39 3.63 2.19
CA TYR A 153 5.82 2.49 3.00
C TYR A 153 7.03 1.79 2.39
N GLY A 154 8.21 2.41 2.49
CA GLY A 154 9.45 1.88 1.90
C GLY A 154 9.75 0.44 2.34
N ASN A 155 9.43 0.08 3.58
CA ASN A 155 9.61 -1.28 4.09
C ASN A 155 8.72 -2.35 3.40
N GLU A 156 7.65 -1.96 2.70
CA GLU A 156 6.77 -2.91 1.99
C GLU A 156 7.33 -3.38 0.65
N ILE A 157 8.20 -2.55 0.03
CA ILE A 157 8.63 -2.69 -1.37
C ILE A 157 10.07 -3.13 -1.54
N ILE A 158 10.91 -3.06 -0.50
CA ILE A 158 12.32 -3.43 -0.60
C ILE A 158 12.51 -4.94 -0.45
N ALA A 159 13.43 -5.50 -1.24
CA ALA A 159 13.81 -6.89 -1.13
C ALA A 159 14.57 -7.21 0.18
N PRO A 160 14.64 -8.48 0.60
CA PRO A 160 15.42 -8.87 1.78
C PRO A 160 16.93 -8.55 1.67
N ASP A 161 17.49 -8.60 0.47
CA ASP A 161 18.91 -8.37 0.17
C ASP A 161 19.27 -6.89 -0.04
N GLU A 162 18.27 -6.03 -0.13
CA GLU A 162 18.49 -4.61 -0.38
C GLU A 162 18.60 -3.78 0.90
N PRO A 163 19.63 -2.92 1.00
CA PRO A 163 19.92 -2.24 2.25
C PRO A 163 19.00 -1.04 2.50
N ASN A 164 18.52 -0.35 1.47
CA ASN A 164 17.89 0.96 1.62
C ASN A 164 16.62 1.13 0.76
N SER A 165 15.67 1.92 1.25
CA SER A 165 14.54 2.41 0.46
C SER A 165 15.02 3.49 -0.50
N LEU A 166 14.65 3.38 -1.77
CA LEU A 166 14.96 4.40 -2.76
C LEU A 166 13.83 5.42 -2.79
N SER A 167 14.13 6.69 -2.51
CA SER A 167 13.17 7.78 -2.70
C SER A 167 12.96 8.05 -4.20
N ILE A 168 11.77 8.50 -4.59
CA ILE A 168 11.54 9.02 -5.95
C ILE A 168 12.35 10.30 -6.22
N TYR A 169 12.79 10.97 -5.16
CA TYR A 169 13.59 12.18 -5.20
C TYR A 169 14.95 11.87 -4.56
N PRO A 170 16.03 11.71 -5.36
CA PRO A 170 17.33 11.29 -4.86
C PRO A 170 17.79 12.10 -3.64
N ARG A 171 17.72 13.42 -3.68
CA ARG A 171 18.17 14.31 -2.58
C ARG A 171 17.21 14.38 -1.38
N ARG A 172 16.12 13.62 -1.37
CA ARG A 172 15.05 13.70 -0.36
C ARG A 172 14.77 12.30 0.21
N PRO A 173 15.52 11.87 1.25
CA PRO A 173 15.39 10.52 1.81
C PRO A 173 14.05 10.28 2.52
N GLU A 174 13.25 11.32 2.72
CA GLU A 174 11.93 11.24 3.35
C GLU A 174 10.83 10.58 2.50
N GLY A 175 11.15 10.24 1.25
CA GLY A 175 10.23 9.58 0.32
C GLY A 175 9.36 10.56 -0.48
N PRO A 176 8.30 10.06 -1.14
CA PRO A 176 7.85 8.65 -1.14
C PRO A 176 8.84 7.72 -1.85
N PHE A 177 8.66 6.41 -1.66
CA PHE A 177 9.63 5.41 -2.06
C PHE A 177 9.24 4.68 -3.33
N TRP A 178 10.21 4.56 -4.24
CA TRP A 178 10.13 3.83 -5.48
C TRP A 178 10.52 2.36 -5.24
N PRO A 179 9.69 1.37 -5.64
CA PRO A 179 10.09 -0.05 -5.66
C PRO A 179 11.24 -0.34 -6.63
N GLY A 180 11.71 0.66 -7.41
CA GLY A 180 13.02 0.62 -8.03
C GLY A 180 13.27 -0.53 -9.01
N LEU A 181 14.55 -0.92 -9.04
CA LEU A 181 15.09 -2.21 -9.46
C LEU A 181 14.86 -3.30 -8.38
N SER A 182 14.06 -2.98 -7.36
CA SER A 182 14.21 -3.43 -5.99
C SER A 182 13.26 -4.59 -5.68
N GLY A 183 13.56 -5.73 -6.30
CA GLY A 183 13.14 -7.09 -5.94
C GLY A 183 11.78 -7.29 -5.23
N LYS A 184 10.69 -7.09 -5.99
CA LYS A 184 9.43 -7.89 -5.94
C LYS A 184 8.74 -7.88 -7.30
N MET A 185 8.96 -6.83 -8.10
CA MET A 185 8.62 -6.81 -9.51
C MET A 185 9.75 -7.43 -10.33
N HIS A 186 9.43 -8.44 -11.15
CA HIS A 186 10.41 -9.13 -12.00
C HIS A 186 11.09 -8.22 -13.03
N THR A 187 10.49 -7.07 -13.33
CA THR A 187 11.02 -6.09 -14.27
C THR A 187 11.05 -4.70 -13.63
N PRO A 188 12.24 -4.09 -13.51
CA PRO A 188 12.36 -2.69 -13.14
C PRO A 188 11.60 -1.81 -14.12
N ARG A 189 10.89 -0.82 -13.61
CA ARG A 189 10.15 0.17 -14.41
C ARG A 189 10.60 1.55 -14.05
N GLU A 190 10.75 2.39 -15.07
CA GLU A 190 11.04 3.81 -14.89
C GLU A 190 9.88 4.54 -14.22
N LEU A 191 10.19 5.62 -13.51
CA LEU A 191 9.17 6.55 -13.04
C LEU A 191 8.47 7.23 -14.23
N PRO A 192 7.21 7.64 -14.07
CA PRO A 192 6.52 8.45 -15.07
C PRO A 192 7.10 9.86 -15.15
N ASP A 193 6.82 10.55 -16.27
CA ASP A 193 7.44 11.85 -16.55
C ASP A 193 6.71 13.01 -15.84
N HIS A 194 5.41 12.84 -15.54
CA HIS A 194 4.58 13.90 -14.94
C HIS A 194 4.14 13.58 -13.52
N PHE A 195 3.37 12.50 -13.32
CA PHE A 195 2.78 12.17 -12.02
C PHE A 195 3.02 10.72 -11.63
N VAL A 196 3.57 10.50 -10.44
CA VAL A 196 3.74 9.17 -9.87
C VAL A 196 2.63 8.85 -8.88
N ILE A 197 1.83 7.83 -9.21
CA ILE A 197 0.83 7.31 -8.29
C ILE A 197 1.52 6.77 -7.03
N THR A 198 1.14 7.31 -5.88
CA THR A 198 1.82 7.10 -4.60
C THR A 198 0.84 6.57 -3.58
N LYS A 199 1.03 5.32 -3.14
CA LYS A 199 0.21 4.70 -2.10
C LYS A 199 0.34 5.44 -0.78
N THR A 200 -0.79 5.87 -0.23
CA THR A 200 -0.91 6.29 1.17
C THR A 200 -2.22 5.82 1.76
N HIS A 201 -2.19 5.51 3.05
CA HIS A 201 -3.39 5.19 3.85
C HIS A 201 -3.57 6.21 4.98
N CYS A 202 -2.75 7.26 5.00
CA CYS A 202 -2.79 8.28 6.05
C CYS A 202 -2.79 7.67 7.47
N GLY A 203 -3.58 8.26 8.38
CA GLY A 203 -3.77 7.82 9.75
C GLY A 203 -5.02 6.97 10.00
N SER A 204 -5.46 6.93 11.26
CA SER A 204 -6.74 6.32 11.73
C SER A 204 -7.01 4.87 11.32
N ARG A 205 -5.95 4.09 11.04
CA ARG A 205 -6.05 2.79 10.36
C ARG A 205 -5.50 1.59 11.11
N CYS A 206 -5.20 1.76 12.40
CA CYS A 206 -4.65 0.70 13.24
C CYS A 206 -5.61 -0.49 13.37
N SER A 207 -5.06 -1.71 13.44
CA SER A 207 -5.84 -2.95 13.52
C SER A 207 -6.21 -3.35 14.95
N LYS A 208 -5.43 -2.92 15.95
CA LYS A 208 -5.63 -3.24 17.37
C LYS A 208 -5.54 -1.95 18.17
N CYS A 209 -6.61 -1.18 18.17
CA CYS A 209 -6.64 0.11 18.81
C CYS A 209 -8.07 0.54 19.16
N GLY A 210 -8.21 1.25 20.27
CA GLY A 210 -9.47 1.81 20.75
C GLY A 210 -9.76 3.23 20.19
N PRO A 211 -10.94 3.80 20.48
CA PRO A 211 -11.35 5.13 20.03
C PRO A 211 -10.31 6.24 20.27
N ASP A 212 -9.61 6.21 21.39
CA ASP A 212 -8.57 7.19 21.75
C ASP A 212 -7.35 7.18 20.81
N GLU A 213 -7.14 6.10 20.06
CA GLU A 213 -5.98 5.92 19.18
C GLU A 213 -6.28 6.18 17.70
N TYR A 214 -7.52 5.97 17.26
CA TYR A 214 -7.89 6.15 15.84
C TYR A 214 -8.66 7.43 15.54
N ILE A 215 -9.11 8.18 16.55
CA ILE A 215 -9.69 9.51 16.36
C ILE A 215 -8.55 10.50 16.10
N GLU A 216 -8.62 11.17 14.96
CA GLU A 216 -7.63 12.15 14.53
C GLU A 216 -8.34 13.43 14.06
N THR A 217 -7.64 14.55 14.19
CA THR A 217 -8.02 15.82 13.56
C THR A 217 -7.62 15.82 12.07
N PRO A 218 -8.26 16.65 11.22
CA PRO A 218 -7.87 16.79 9.82
C PRO A 218 -6.37 17.14 9.62
N GLU A 219 -5.80 17.98 10.49
CA GLU A 219 -4.38 18.35 10.51
C GLU A 219 -3.48 17.13 10.75
N GLU A 220 -3.82 16.34 11.77
CA GLU A 220 -3.07 15.13 12.11
C GLU A 220 -3.17 14.09 11.00
N PHE A 221 -4.35 13.97 10.39
CA PHE A 221 -4.59 13.07 9.28
C PHE A 221 -3.81 13.48 8.04
N LEU A 222 -3.82 14.77 7.67
CA LEU A 222 -3.01 15.33 6.56
C LEU A 222 -1.53 15.06 6.80
N ARG A 223 -1.03 15.33 8.00
CA ARG A 223 0.35 15.02 8.37
C ARG A 223 0.64 13.53 8.21
N ARG A 224 -0.27 12.65 8.66
CA ARG A 224 -0.09 11.20 8.49
C ARG A 224 -0.19 10.75 7.03
N CYS A 225 -0.84 11.51 6.16
CA CYS A 225 -0.81 11.26 4.72
C CYS A 225 0.57 11.49 4.08
N THR A 226 1.40 12.37 4.67
CA THR A 226 2.79 12.60 4.22
C THR A 226 3.83 11.79 5.00
N LEU A 227 3.43 11.15 6.10
CA LEU A 227 4.30 10.23 6.84
C LEU A 227 4.57 8.96 6.03
N GLY A 228 5.81 8.50 6.13
CA GLY A 228 6.28 7.27 5.55
C GLY A 228 7.25 6.53 6.47
N HIS A 229 7.67 5.35 5.99
CA HIS A 229 8.65 4.53 6.66
C HIS A 229 9.81 4.21 5.72
N ALA A 230 10.95 4.84 5.96
CA ALA A 230 12.19 4.50 5.29
C ALA A 230 12.82 3.29 5.95
N LEU A 231 13.43 2.41 5.16
CA LEU A 231 14.33 1.39 5.66
C LEU A 231 15.72 1.80 5.24
N LEU A 232 16.58 2.09 6.21
CA LEU A 232 17.94 2.57 5.96
C LEU A 232 18.92 1.69 6.72
N THR A 233 20.09 1.45 6.15
CA THR A 233 21.16 0.64 6.75
C THR A 233 22.35 1.51 7.17
N PRO A 234 22.22 2.40 8.17
CA PRO A 234 23.37 3.08 8.72
C PRO A 234 24.26 2.09 9.48
N ALA A 235 25.58 2.23 9.34
CA ALA A 235 26.55 1.40 10.05
C ALA A 235 26.29 -0.12 9.93
N LYS A 236 25.84 -0.58 8.75
CA LYS A 236 25.54 -1.99 8.43
C LYS A 236 24.36 -2.62 9.20
N VAL A 237 23.58 -1.82 9.93
CA VAL A 237 22.38 -2.31 10.62
C VAL A 237 21.14 -1.74 9.96
N ARG A 238 20.32 -2.61 9.37
CA ARG A 238 19.05 -2.25 8.73
C ARG A 238 18.05 -1.80 9.80
N ARG A 239 17.55 -0.58 9.69
CA ARG A 239 16.61 0.03 10.65
C ARG A 239 15.47 0.73 9.93
N LYS A 240 14.28 0.64 10.51
CA LYS A 240 13.09 1.37 10.08
C LYS A 240 13.10 2.77 10.70
N TYR A 241 12.78 3.77 9.91
CA TYR A 241 12.73 5.17 10.28
C TYR A 241 11.40 5.80 9.87
N ASP A 242 10.83 6.61 10.75
CA ASP A 242 9.69 7.46 10.40
C ASP A 242 10.19 8.72 9.70
N VAL A 243 9.62 9.00 8.54
CA VAL A 243 9.98 10.14 7.70
C VAL A 243 8.73 10.89 7.28
N GLU A 244 8.90 12.16 6.90
CA GLU A 244 7.81 13.04 6.52
C GLU A 244 8.24 13.95 5.37
N TYR A 245 7.46 14.01 4.30
CA TYR A 245 7.65 15.01 3.24
C TYR A 245 6.67 16.19 3.36
N PRO A 246 7.02 17.37 2.83
CA PRO A 246 6.11 18.51 2.75
C PRO A 246 4.87 18.16 1.92
N SER A 247 3.68 18.47 2.42
CA SER A 247 2.41 18.21 1.72
C SER A 247 2.29 18.99 0.40
N GLU A 248 3.06 20.07 0.26
CA GLU A 248 3.19 20.95 -0.91
C GLU A 248 3.61 20.19 -2.16
N ARG A 249 4.28 19.04 -2.01
CA ARG A 249 4.73 18.19 -3.13
C ARG A 249 3.59 17.39 -3.79
N VAL A 250 2.44 17.32 -3.14
CA VAL A 250 1.26 16.61 -3.66
C VAL A 250 0.52 17.50 -4.63
N GLN A 251 0.38 17.00 -5.85
CA GLN A 251 -0.20 17.75 -6.97
C GLN A 251 -1.53 17.16 -7.46
N ARG A 252 -1.79 15.87 -7.20
CA ARG A 252 -3.07 15.20 -7.54
C ARG A 252 -3.48 14.24 -6.44
N ALA A 253 -4.77 13.93 -6.33
CA ALA A 253 -5.28 12.92 -5.40
C ALA A 253 -6.27 11.98 -6.09
N ILE A 254 -6.12 10.68 -5.86
CA ILE A 254 -7.10 9.65 -6.18
C ILE A 254 -7.68 9.18 -4.87
N HIS A 255 -8.99 9.30 -4.71
CA HIS A 255 -9.73 8.80 -3.55
C HIS A 255 -10.38 7.47 -3.91
N LEU A 256 -9.77 6.37 -3.46
CA LEU A 256 -10.26 5.03 -3.72
C LEU A 256 -11.24 4.61 -2.62
N ILE A 257 -12.48 4.40 -3.01
CA ILE A 257 -13.61 4.00 -2.17
C ILE A 257 -13.96 2.55 -2.52
N ARG A 258 -14.23 1.75 -1.49
CA ARG A 258 -14.67 0.36 -1.65
C ARG A 258 -15.90 0.15 -0.80
N ASN A 259 -16.80 -0.73 -1.22
CA ASN A 259 -17.93 -1.15 -0.41
C ASN A 259 -17.47 -1.45 1.05
N PRO A 260 -18.10 -0.82 2.06
CA PRO A 260 -17.62 -0.91 3.44
C PRO A 260 -17.60 -2.35 3.96
N MET A 261 -18.63 -3.14 3.69
CA MET A 261 -18.72 -4.55 4.09
C MET A 261 -17.57 -5.35 3.47
N HIS A 262 -17.37 -5.20 2.16
CA HIS A 262 -16.27 -5.87 1.45
C HIS A 262 -14.89 -5.45 1.97
N ASN A 263 -14.73 -4.21 2.38
CA ASN A 263 -13.48 -3.72 2.91
C ASN A 263 -13.17 -4.33 4.29
N ILE A 264 -14.14 -4.43 5.19
CA ILE A 264 -13.94 -5.04 6.52
C ILE A 264 -13.66 -6.55 6.38
N ILE A 265 -14.38 -7.26 5.52
CA ILE A 265 -14.10 -8.68 5.22
C ILE A 265 -12.68 -8.86 4.68
N ALA A 266 -12.24 -7.98 3.77
CA ALA A 266 -10.89 -8.04 3.21
C ALA A 266 -9.79 -7.77 4.25
N ARG A 267 -10.06 -6.93 5.27
CA ARG A 267 -9.14 -6.70 6.40
C ARG A 267 -9.05 -7.94 7.29
N TYR A 268 -10.19 -8.56 7.59
CA TYR A 268 -10.22 -9.83 8.32
C TYR A 268 -9.42 -10.93 7.60
N HIS A 269 -9.65 -11.12 6.30
CA HIS A 269 -8.89 -12.10 5.50
C HIS A 269 -7.39 -11.80 5.48
N LEU A 270 -6.98 -10.53 5.51
CA LEU A 270 -5.58 -10.16 5.62
C LEU A 270 -5.01 -10.53 6.99
N GLU A 271 -5.71 -10.24 8.08
CA GLU A 271 -5.28 -10.63 9.43
C GLU A 271 -5.17 -12.16 9.54
N HIS A 272 -6.17 -12.89 9.02
CA HIS A 272 -6.16 -14.36 8.97
C HIS A 272 -4.93 -14.91 8.23
N ARG A 273 -4.59 -14.30 7.09
CA ARG A 273 -3.39 -14.66 6.33
C ARG A 273 -2.11 -14.35 7.11
N HIS A 274 -2.01 -13.18 7.74
CA HIS A 274 -0.85 -12.83 8.56
C HIS A 274 -0.64 -13.79 9.74
N LYS A 275 -1.74 -14.27 10.32
CA LYS A 275 -1.73 -15.29 11.38
C LYS A 275 -1.25 -16.64 10.86
N GLY A 276 -1.67 -17.03 9.66
CA GLY A 276 -1.13 -18.20 8.96
C GLY A 276 0.37 -18.11 8.69
N TYR A 277 0.87 -16.96 8.21
CA TYR A 277 2.32 -16.78 8.00
C TYR A 277 3.16 -16.83 9.28
N LYS A 278 2.54 -16.62 10.44
CA LYS A 278 3.17 -16.75 11.75
C LYS A 278 3.00 -18.14 12.36
N ASN A 279 2.37 -19.08 11.65
CA ASN A 279 2.00 -20.41 12.14
C ASN A 279 1.18 -20.35 13.44
N ASP A 280 0.31 -19.34 13.59
CA ASP A 280 -0.59 -19.20 14.75
C ASP A 280 -1.86 -20.06 14.54
N THR A 281 -1.67 -21.38 14.52
CA THR A 281 -2.72 -22.36 14.20
C THR A 281 -3.91 -22.27 15.16
N ASN A 282 -3.63 -22.08 16.45
CA ASN A 282 -4.66 -21.88 17.47
C ASN A 282 -5.57 -20.68 17.15
N TRP A 283 -4.99 -19.58 16.67
CA TRP A 283 -5.80 -18.42 16.28
C TRP A 283 -6.64 -18.73 15.04
N GLN A 284 -6.08 -19.39 14.02
CA GLN A 284 -6.78 -19.73 12.78
C GLN A 284 -7.92 -20.74 12.97
N GLU A 285 -7.72 -21.74 13.83
CA GLU A 285 -8.77 -22.70 14.20
C GLU A 285 -9.93 -21.99 14.92
N ASN A 286 -9.61 -20.99 15.75
CA ASN A 286 -10.62 -20.21 16.45
C ASN A 286 -11.31 -19.18 15.57
N HIS A 287 -10.67 -18.71 14.51
CA HIS A 287 -11.17 -17.70 13.58
C HIS A 287 -11.14 -18.27 12.16
N SER A 288 -12.14 -19.07 11.79
CA SER A 288 -12.24 -19.67 10.45
C SER A 288 -12.28 -18.62 9.34
N ASN A 289 -11.73 -18.89 8.16
CA ASN A 289 -11.70 -17.92 7.05
C ASN A 289 -13.06 -17.74 6.33
N ASP A 290 -14.12 -17.52 7.11
CA ASP A 290 -15.53 -17.41 6.72
C ASP A 290 -16.26 -16.35 7.58
N ALA A 291 -17.58 -16.26 7.41
CA ALA A 291 -18.43 -15.34 8.18
C ALA A 291 -18.32 -15.57 9.70
N LYS A 292 -18.29 -16.83 10.15
CA LYS A 292 -18.23 -17.16 11.58
C LYS A 292 -16.93 -16.67 12.22
N GLY A 293 -15.80 -16.83 11.54
CA GLY A 293 -14.54 -16.33 12.05
C GLY A 293 -14.44 -14.81 12.01
N LEU A 294 -15.06 -14.14 11.03
CA LEU A 294 -15.17 -12.67 11.02
C LEU A 294 -15.91 -12.16 12.28
N HIS A 295 -17.06 -12.74 12.61
CA HIS A 295 -17.83 -12.31 13.79
C HIS A 295 -17.03 -12.50 15.08
N LYS A 296 -16.37 -13.65 15.25
CA LYS A 296 -15.49 -13.88 16.40
C LYS A 296 -14.34 -12.87 16.48
N TRP A 297 -13.77 -12.51 15.34
CA TRP A 297 -12.72 -11.49 15.27
C TRP A 297 -13.24 -10.13 15.71
N CYS A 298 -14.45 -9.77 15.32
CA CYS A 298 -15.10 -8.53 15.73
C CYS A 298 -15.48 -8.54 17.21
N ASP A 299 -16.02 -9.64 17.73
CA ASP A 299 -16.36 -9.80 19.15
C ASP A 299 -15.12 -9.67 20.04
N ALA A 300 -13.97 -10.20 19.60
CA ALA A 300 -12.71 -10.06 20.30
C ALA A 300 -12.35 -8.58 20.48
N PHE A 301 -12.47 -7.75 19.44
CA PHE A 301 -12.21 -6.31 19.56
C PHE A 301 -13.22 -5.57 20.42
N SER A 302 -14.51 -5.86 20.26
CA SER A 302 -15.55 -5.26 21.09
C SER A 302 -15.35 -5.56 22.57
N LYS A 303 -14.77 -6.71 22.89
CA LYS A 303 -14.39 -7.08 24.26
C LYS A 303 -13.12 -6.39 24.73
N ASP A 304 -12.08 -6.39 23.89
CA ASP A 304 -10.76 -5.84 24.23
C ASP A 304 -10.81 -4.32 24.48
N TYR A 305 -11.75 -3.60 23.84
CA TYR A 305 -11.88 -2.14 23.93
C TYR A 305 -13.21 -1.66 24.57
N LEU A 306 -13.89 -2.53 25.33
CA LEU A 306 -15.21 -2.22 25.87
C LEU A 306 -15.22 -0.96 26.77
N GLU A 307 -14.20 -0.77 27.59
CA GLU A 307 -14.14 0.36 28.52
C GLU A 307 -13.89 1.68 27.78
N GLU A 308 -13.03 1.67 26.77
CA GLU A 308 -12.77 2.79 25.89
C GLU A 308 -14.01 3.15 25.06
N ASP A 309 -14.75 2.15 24.58
CA ASP A 309 -16.03 2.34 23.90
C ASP A 309 -17.09 2.93 24.84
N ILE A 310 -17.19 2.45 26.09
CA ILE A 310 -18.11 3.03 27.09
C ILE A 310 -17.74 4.50 27.35
N ALA A 311 -16.46 4.81 27.48
CA ALA A 311 -16.00 6.18 27.69
C ALA A 311 -16.30 7.08 26.47
N PHE A 312 -16.16 6.53 25.26
CA PHE A 312 -16.37 7.25 24.01
C PHE A 312 -17.86 7.49 23.70
N PHE A 313 -18.69 6.44 23.75
CA PHE A 313 -20.13 6.51 23.49
C PHE A 313 -20.96 6.97 24.71
N GLY A 314 -20.33 7.05 25.88
CA GLY A 314 -20.91 7.52 27.14
C GLY A 314 -21.64 6.46 27.96
N SER A 315 -22.08 5.35 27.36
CA SER A 315 -22.61 4.19 28.08
C SER A 315 -22.62 2.93 27.20
N LYS A 316 -22.61 1.75 27.83
CA LYS A 316 -22.68 0.46 27.11
C LYS A 316 -23.92 0.34 26.20
N SER A 317 -25.05 0.90 26.62
CA SER A 317 -26.30 0.91 25.84
C SER A 317 -26.28 1.81 24.61
N LYS A 318 -25.31 2.72 24.50
CA LYS A 318 -25.13 3.63 23.36
C LYS A 318 -24.09 3.12 22.36
N ILE A 319 -23.38 2.04 22.67
CA ILE A 319 -22.46 1.41 21.72
C ILE A 319 -23.30 0.91 20.53
N PRO A 320 -22.92 1.22 19.28
CA PRO A 320 -23.64 0.77 18.11
C PRO A 320 -23.82 -0.75 18.10
N LYS A 321 -24.99 -1.21 17.66
CA LYS A 321 -25.31 -2.65 17.57
C LYS A 321 -24.64 -3.34 16.38
N ALA A 322 -24.03 -2.58 15.47
CA ALA A 322 -23.37 -3.14 14.29
C ALA A 322 -22.24 -4.09 14.72
N PRO A 323 -22.11 -5.29 14.10
CA PRO A 323 -20.93 -6.09 14.30
C PRO A 323 -19.70 -5.30 13.84
N CYS A 324 -18.56 -5.51 14.49
CA CYS A 324 -17.33 -4.82 14.14
C CYS A 324 -17.48 -3.28 14.18
N HIS A 325 -18.31 -2.72 15.07
CA HIS A 325 -18.64 -1.28 15.07
C HIS A 325 -17.40 -0.38 15.04
N GLY A 326 -16.32 -0.76 15.75
CA GLY A 326 -15.06 -0.02 15.72
C GLY A 326 -14.38 0.01 14.35
N GLU A 327 -14.45 -1.08 13.56
CA GLU A 327 -13.90 -1.11 12.20
C GLU A 327 -14.74 -0.27 11.22
N PHE A 328 -16.08 -0.34 11.31
CA PHE A 328 -16.96 0.49 10.48
C PHE A 328 -16.84 1.97 10.84
N TYR A 329 -16.76 2.32 12.13
CA TYR A 329 -16.50 3.69 12.57
C TYR A 329 -15.18 4.20 12.00
N LYS A 330 -14.08 3.44 12.13
CA LYS A 330 -12.77 3.80 11.55
C LYS A 330 -12.84 4.00 10.04
N TRP A 331 -13.52 3.10 9.34
CA TRP A 331 -13.69 3.20 7.89
C TRP A 331 -14.41 4.51 7.53
N THR A 332 -15.54 4.79 8.14
CA THR A 332 -16.33 6.01 7.87
C THR A 332 -15.54 7.27 8.21
N GLN A 333 -14.93 7.32 9.39
CA GLN A 333 -14.16 8.48 9.83
C GLN A 333 -12.92 8.72 8.97
N TRP A 334 -12.27 7.66 8.49
CA TRP A 334 -11.15 7.79 7.55
C TRP A 334 -11.60 8.46 6.24
N HIS A 335 -12.77 8.09 5.72
CA HIS A 335 -13.32 8.73 4.51
C HIS A 335 -13.70 10.18 4.78
N ASN A 336 -14.34 10.50 5.91
CA ASN A 336 -14.60 11.89 6.32
C ASN A 336 -13.30 12.73 6.31
N LEU A 337 -12.26 12.24 6.98
CA LEU A 337 -10.97 12.94 7.07
C LEU A 337 -10.28 13.07 5.70
N ALA A 338 -10.45 12.10 4.80
CA ALA A 338 -9.94 12.21 3.44
C ALA A 338 -10.60 13.37 2.68
N HIS A 339 -11.92 13.58 2.82
CA HIS A 339 -12.62 14.75 2.27
C HIS A 339 -12.12 16.05 2.89
N ASP A 340 -12.00 16.10 4.23
CA ASP A 340 -11.53 17.29 4.93
C ASP A 340 -10.13 17.70 4.49
N VAL A 341 -9.21 16.73 4.37
CA VAL A 341 -7.84 16.99 3.90
C VAL A 341 -7.80 17.47 2.46
N ILE A 342 -8.62 16.90 1.58
CA ILE A 342 -8.76 17.37 0.20
C ILE A 342 -9.25 18.83 0.18
N ASN A 343 -10.22 19.17 1.02
CA ASN A 343 -10.76 20.53 1.14
C ASN A 343 -9.73 21.52 1.72
N ILE A 344 -8.93 21.10 2.70
CA ILE A 344 -7.79 21.88 3.23
C ILE A 344 -6.77 22.15 2.13
N MET A 345 -6.35 21.12 1.39
CA MET A 345 -5.38 21.27 0.30
C MET A 345 -5.88 22.20 -0.81
N ARG A 346 -7.20 22.22 -1.04
CA ARG A 346 -7.89 23.13 -1.96
C ARG A 346 -8.10 24.55 -1.43
N GLY A 347 -7.67 24.83 -0.20
CA GLY A 347 -7.90 26.11 0.47
C GLY A 347 -9.37 26.45 0.67
N LYS A 348 -10.24 25.43 0.72
CA LYS A 348 -11.67 25.58 1.03
C LYS A 348 -11.97 25.53 2.53
N ALA A 349 -11.02 25.04 3.33
CA ALA A 349 -11.16 25.00 4.78
C ALA A 349 -10.74 26.34 5.41
N GLU A 350 -11.64 26.92 6.20
CA GLU A 350 -11.33 28.11 6.99
C GLU A 350 -10.37 27.77 8.15
N GLY A 351 -9.48 28.71 8.50
CA GLY A 351 -8.59 28.57 9.68
C GLY A 351 -7.25 27.88 9.43
N PHE A 352 -6.87 27.64 8.18
CA PHE A 352 -5.59 27.02 7.81
C PHE A 352 -4.68 28.00 7.05
N ASP A 353 -3.43 28.16 7.51
CA ASP A 353 -2.41 29.02 6.88
C ASP A 353 -1.73 28.37 5.66
N PHE A 354 -2.41 27.45 4.98
CA PHE A 354 -1.89 26.85 3.75
C PHE A 354 -2.31 27.70 2.54
N PRO A 355 -1.39 28.06 1.63
CA PRO A 355 -1.78 28.70 0.39
C PRO A 355 -2.72 27.75 -0.38
N PRO A 356 -3.86 28.24 -0.89
CA PRO A 356 -4.80 27.41 -1.65
C PRO A 356 -4.07 26.78 -2.84
N ARG A 357 -4.20 25.45 -3.00
CA ARG A 357 -3.66 24.72 -4.15
C ARG A 357 -4.80 24.06 -4.89
N ASP A 358 -4.85 24.21 -6.21
CA ASP A 358 -5.80 23.44 -6.99
C ASP A 358 -5.30 22.00 -7.15
N VAL A 359 -5.53 21.17 -6.12
CA VAL A 359 -5.24 19.74 -6.17
C VAL A 359 -6.46 19.05 -6.75
N PRO A 360 -6.44 18.63 -8.03
CA PRO A 360 -7.55 17.89 -8.62
C PRO A 360 -7.68 16.52 -7.95
N VAL A 361 -8.93 16.04 -7.90
CA VAL A 361 -9.30 14.78 -7.23
C VAL A 361 -10.03 13.90 -8.21
N HIS A 362 -9.60 12.65 -8.33
CA HIS A 362 -10.30 11.61 -9.08
C HIS A 362 -10.85 10.56 -8.09
N LYS A 363 -12.17 10.47 -7.99
CA LYS A 363 -12.83 9.46 -7.16
C LYS A 363 -12.93 8.15 -7.95
N VAL A 364 -12.59 7.04 -7.29
CA VAL A 364 -12.63 5.70 -7.89
C VAL A 364 -13.41 4.79 -6.95
N TYR A 365 -14.46 4.13 -7.45
CA TYR A 365 -15.14 3.07 -6.74
C TYR A 365 -14.55 1.73 -7.15
N TYR A 366 -14.09 0.94 -6.18
CA TYR A 366 -13.38 -0.31 -6.45
C TYR A 366 -14.24 -1.32 -7.23
N GLU A 367 -15.55 -1.31 -6.99
CA GLU A 367 -16.53 -2.16 -7.67
C GLU A 367 -16.68 -1.82 -9.17
N ASP A 368 -16.35 -0.59 -9.58
CA ASP A 368 -16.38 -0.21 -11.00
C ASP A 368 -15.30 -0.93 -11.81
N TYR A 369 -14.25 -1.50 -11.20
CA TYR A 369 -13.36 -2.41 -11.91
C TYR A 369 -14.07 -3.69 -12.40
N ASN A 370 -15.21 -4.06 -11.81
CA ASN A 370 -15.98 -5.22 -12.23
C ASN A 370 -16.99 -4.89 -13.35
N THR A 371 -17.63 -3.72 -13.26
CA THR A 371 -18.76 -3.35 -14.14
C THR A 371 -18.37 -2.38 -15.25
N LYS A 372 -17.33 -1.56 -15.03
CA LYS A 372 -16.87 -0.47 -15.91
C LYS A 372 -15.34 -0.45 -16.00
N PHE A 373 -14.74 -1.62 -16.21
CA PHE A 373 -13.29 -1.81 -16.06
C PHE A 373 -12.46 -0.85 -16.94
N GLU A 374 -12.72 -0.80 -18.24
CA GLU A 374 -11.96 0.04 -19.18
C GLU A 374 -12.13 1.54 -18.88
N GLU A 375 -13.36 1.99 -18.59
CA GLU A 375 -13.66 3.37 -18.22
C GLU A 375 -12.89 3.78 -16.97
N THR A 376 -12.93 2.94 -15.93
CA THR A 376 -12.24 3.18 -14.65
C THR A 376 -10.72 3.19 -14.83
N ALA A 377 -10.19 2.23 -15.59
CA ALA A 377 -8.75 2.13 -15.82
C ALA A 377 -8.22 3.31 -16.66
N ASN A 378 -8.90 3.66 -17.74
CA ASN A 378 -8.53 4.79 -18.59
C ASN A 378 -8.68 6.12 -17.84
N GLY A 379 -9.75 6.31 -17.06
CA GLY A 379 -9.92 7.51 -16.23
C GLY A 379 -8.76 7.75 -15.26
N ILE A 380 -8.21 6.68 -14.68
CA ILE A 380 -6.99 6.76 -13.84
C ILE A 380 -5.75 7.09 -14.66
N LEU A 381 -5.57 6.50 -15.84
CA LEU A 381 -4.41 6.77 -16.68
C LEU A 381 -4.41 8.22 -17.20
N ASP A 382 -5.56 8.69 -17.68
CA ASP A 382 -5.77 10.07 -18.13
C ASP A 382 -5.53 11.05 -16.97
N PHE A 383 -6.04 10.72 -15.78
CA PHE A 383 -5.79 11.52 -14.57
C PHE A 383 -4.33 11.50 -14.08
N LEU A 384 -3.47 10.64 -14.62
CA LEU A 384 -2.04 10.62 -14.30
C LEU A 384 -1.17 11.09 -15.47
N ASP A 385 -1.78 11.51 -16.58
CA ASP A 385 -1.13 11.85 -17.84
C ASP A 385 -0.26 10.68 -18.36
N LEU A 386 -0.78 9.45 -18.26
CA LEU A 386 -0.09 8.22 -18.66
C LEU A 386 -0.69 7.61 -19.93
N LYS A 387 0.18 7.19 -20.84
CA LYS A 387 -0.23 6.44 -22.03
C LYS A 387 -0.27 4.94 -21.75
N GLN A 388 -1.37 4.29 -22.14
CA GLN A 388 -1.44 2.84 -22.19
C GLN A 388 -0.52 2.29 -23.30
N VAL A 389 0.40 1.39 -22.94
CA VAL A 389 1.32 0.69 -23.85
C VAL A 389 1.11 -0.83 -23.87
N ALA A 390 0.30 -1.35 -22.94
CA ALA A 390 -0.06 -2.76 -22.85
C ALA A 390 -1.55 -2.92 -22.50
N PRO A 391 -2.21 -4.00 -22.97
CA PRO A 391 -3.61 -4.26 -22.65
C PRO A 391 -3.79 -4.40 -21.14
N PHE A 392 -4.97 -4.01 -20.64
CA PHE A 392 -5.30 -4.20 -19.25
C PHE A 392 -5.43 -5.70 -18.93
N ARG A 393 -4.99 -6.08 -17.72
CA ARG A 393 -5.28 -7.42 -17.20
C ARG A 393 -6.69 -7.41 -16.63
N GLU A 394 -7.48 -8.41 -17.02
CA GLU A 394 -8.84 -8.60 -16.49
C GLU A 394 -8.88 -8.53 -14.96
N PHE A 395 -9.87 -7.79 -14.45
CA PHE A 395 -10.17 -7.74 -13.04
C PHE A 395 -10.97 -8.97 -12.63
N THR A 396 -10.42 -9.78 -11.72
CA THR A 396 -11.16 -10.90 -11.13
C THR A 396 -11.72 -10.48 -9.78
N SER A 397 -12.99 -10.12 -9.74
CA SER A 397 -13.69 -9.89 -8.48
C SER A 397 -13.76 -11.17 -7.65
N ARG A 398 -13.64 -11.04 -6.32
CA ARG A 398 -13.99 -12.14 -5.40
C ARG A 398 -15.51 -12.19 -5.30
N LYS A 399 -16.10 -13.33 -5.66
CA LYS A 399 -17.56 -13.48 -5.80
C LYS A 399 -18.28 -13.80 -4.47
N ASP A 400 -17.57 -13.98 -3.36
CA ASP A 400 -18.06 -14.74 -2.19
C ASP A 400 -18.28 -13.91 -0.91
N TYR A 401 -18.51 -12.60 -1.00
CA TYR A 401 -18.74 -11.78 0.20
C TYR A 401 -20.22 -11.64 0.59
N GLY A 402 -21.15 -12.05 -0.28
CA GLY A 402 -22.56 -12.16 0.05
C GLY A 402 -22.77 -13.23 1.12
N GLY A 403 -23.28 -12.84 2.29
CA GLY A 403 -23.55 -13.76 3.41
C GLY A 403 -22.62 -13.63 4.62
N TYR A 404 -21.63 -12.72 4.59
CA TYR A 404 -20.84 -12.41 5.78
C TYR A 404 -21.60 -11.64 6.85
N PHE A 405 -22.66 -10.92 6.46
CA PHE A 405 -23.52 -10.16 7.37
C PHE A 405 -24.99 -10.46 7.04
N PRO A 406 -25.81 -10.97 7.97
CA PRO A 406 -27.25 -11.09 7.77
C PRO A 406 -27.94 -9.72 7.60
N PRO A 407 -29.16 -9.67 7.05
CA PRO A 407 -29.88 -8.41 6.78
C PRO A 407 -30.07 -7.50 8.00
N GLU A 408 -30.24 -8.06 9.20
CA GLU A 408 -30.34 -7.26 10.44
C GLU A 408 -29.04 -6.50 10.75
N GLU A 409 -27.90 -7.17 10.57
CA GLU A 409 -26.60 -6.55 10.78
C GLU A 409 -26.31 -5.49 9.72
N LEU A 410 -26.68 -5.73 8.46
CA LEU A 410 -26.57 -4.75 7.39
C LEU A 410 -27.36 -3.46 7.71
N ARG A 411 -28.55 -3.56 8.31
CA ARG A 411 -29.31 -2.40 8.81
C ARG A 411 -28.56 -1.67 9.93
N ASN A 412 -28.04 -2.39 10.91
CA ASN A 412 -27.28 -1.78 12.00
C ASN A 412 -25.98 -1.12 11.50
N ILE A 413 -25.29 -1.73 10.53
CA ILE A 413 -24.10 -1.17 9.87
C ILE A 413 -24.47 0.09 9.11
N ARG A 414 -25.55 0.07 8.32
CA ARG A 414 -26.05 1.26 7.60
C ARG A 414 -26.33 2.40 8.56
N ASP A 415 -27.04 2.15 9.66
CA ASP A 415 -27.40 3.16 10.64
C ASP A 415 -26.16 3.77 11.29
N LEU A 416 -25.17 2.93 11.65
CA LEU A 416 -23.88 3.40 12.16
C LEU A 416 -23.16 4.27 11.13
N VAL A 417 -22.91 3.74 9.93
CA VAL A 417 -22.17 4.45 8.86
C VAL A 417 -22.85 5.77 8.53
N LYS A 418 -24.17 5.78 8.38
CA LYS A 418 -24.95 7.00 8.11
C LYS A 418 -24.86 8.02 9.25
N SER A 419 -24.85 7.58 10.51
CA SER A 419 -24.77 8.47 11.66
C SER A 419 -23.39 9.12 11.84
N VAL A 420 -22.33 8.50 11.33
CA VAL A 420 -20.94 8.97 11.46
C VAL A 420 -20.47 9.69 10.19
N ALA A 421 -21.00 9.32 9.03
CA ALA A 421 -20.59 9.89 7.75
C ALA A 421 -20.94 11.38 7.66
N SER A 422 -19.99 12.16 7.16
CA SER A 422 -20.25 13.48 6.60
C SER A 422 -21.21 13.36 5.41
N GLU A 423 -21.85 14.47 5.01
CA GLU A 423 -22.71 14.49 3.84
C GLU A 423 -22.00 14.02 2.55
N GLU A 424 -20.72 14.41 2.37
CA GLU A 424 -19.92 13.98 1.22
C GLU A 424 -19.65 12.47 1.26
N THR A 425 -19.20 11.95 2.41
CA THR A 425 -18.95 10.51 2.58
C THR A 425 -20.23 9.71 2.41
N TRP A 426 -21.35 10.15 3.00
CA TRP A 426 -22.63 9.47 2.84
C TRP A 426 -23.10 9.47 1.39
N SER A 427 -22.97 10.60 0.68
CA SER A 427 -23.29 10.69 -0.74
C SER A 427 -22.49 9.69 -1.58
N ASP A 428 -21.22 9.49 -1.26
CA ASP A 428 -20.35 8.56 -1.98
C ASP A 428 -20.69 7.09 -1.70
N VAL A 429 -21.30 6.75 -0.56
CA VAL A 429 -21.38 5.35 -0.08
C VAL A 429 -22.81 4.83 0.12
N LYS A 430 -23.82 5.70 0.09
CA LYS A 430 -25.22 5.32 0.34
C LYS A 430 -25.74 4.22 -0.60
N HIS A 431 -25.26 4.20 -1.84
CA HIS A 431 -25.69 3.25 -2.87
C HIS A 431 -25.35 1.80 -2.47
N TYR A 432 -24.32 1.58 -1.65
CA TYR A 432 -23.99 0.25 -1.11
C TYR A 432 -25.02 -0.28 -0.10
N PHE A 433 -26.01 0.53 0.29
CA PHE A 433 -27.04 0.18 1.27
C PHE A 433 -28.47 0.25 0.70
N GLU A 434 -28.63 0.56 -0.59
CA GLU A 434 -29.94 0.77 -1.23
C GLU A 434 -30.48 -0.52 -1.87
N ASP A 435 -29.61 -1.39 -2.40
CA ASP A 435 -30.01 -2.60 -3.15
C ASP A 435 -30.62 -3.73 -2.29
N ASP A 436 -30.36 -3.73 -0.97
CA ASP A 436 -30.81 -4.79 -0.06
C ASP A 436 -32.24 -4.58 0.49
N VAL A 437 -32.82 -3.39 0.32
CA VAL A 437 -34.13 -3.07 0.91
C VAL A 437 -35.30 -3.54 0.04
N GLU A 438 -35.12 -3.55 -1.29
CA GLU A 438 -36.20 -3.93 -2.21
C GLU A 438 -36.38 -5.44 -2.34
N THR A 439 -35.31 -6.22 -2.17
CA THR A 439 -35.37 -7.68 -2.28
C THR A 439 -36.03 -8.34 -1.07
N ASP A 440 -35.87 -7.80 0.14
CA ASP A 440 -36.56 -8.26 1.35
C ASP A 440 -38.07 -7.98 1.29
N ALA A 441 -38.49 -6.84 0.72
CA ALA A 441 -39.90 -6.51 0.53
C ALA A 441 -40.57 -7.45 -0.50
N ALA A 442 -39.84 -7.85 -1.54
CA ALA A 442 -40.33 -8.80 -2.53
C ALA A 442 -40.36 -10.25 -2.00
N ALA A 443 -39.34 -10.68 -1.25
CA ALA A 443 -39.25 -12.03 -0.69
C ALA A 443 -40.25 -12.26 0.45
N ALA A 444 -40.56 -11.23 1.26
CA ALA A 444 -41.61 -11.30 2.28
C ALA A 444 -43.03 -11.41 1.68
N GLY A 445 -43.21 -11.02 0.42
CA GLY A 445 -44.48 -11.17 -0.33
C GLY A 445 -44.65 -12.52 -1.04
N SER A 446 -43.58 -13.29 -1.26
CA SER A 446 -43.61 -14.54 -2.02
C SER A 446 -43.36 -15.78 -1.15
N GLY A 447 -44.29 -16.07 -0.25
CA GLY A 447 -44.29 -17.32 0.50
C GLY A 447 -44.52 -18.55 -0.39
N SER A 448 -43.69 -19.58 -0.19
CA SER A 448 -43.94 -20.99 -0.52
C SER A 448 -43.78 -21.45 -1.98
N ARG A 449 -42.53 -21.70 -2.41
CA ARG A 449 -42.24 -22.87 -3.27
C ARG A 449 -40.89 -23.47 -2.91
N SER A 450 -40.91 -24.77 -2.68
CA SER A 450 -39.84 -25.57 -2.07
C SER A 450 -38.54 -25.55 -2.86
N ARG A 451 -37.43 -25.25 -2.19
CA ARG A 451 -36.06 -25.35 -2.72
C ARG A 451 -35.41 -26.63 -2.17
N LYS A 452 -35.68 -27.75 -2.86
CA LYS A 452 -34.82 -28.94 -2.84
C LYS A 452 -34.14 -28.97 -4.21
N GLU A 453 -32.87 -29.38 -4.24
CA GLU A 453 -32.00 -29.51 -5.43
C GLU A 453 -31.26 -28.24 -5.86
N GLU A 454 -30.22 -27.88 -5.10
CA GLU A 454 -29.01 -27.24 -5.64
C GLU A 454 -27.82 -27.53 -4.70
N VAL A 455 -27.43 -28.80 -4.63
CA VAL A 455 -26.20 -29.25 -3.94
C VAL A 455 -25.60 -30.36 -4.79
N ALA A 456 -24.72 -30.00 -5.73
CA ALA A 456 -23.65 -30.84 -6.27
C ALA A 456 -22.97 -30.15 -7.46
N GLU A 457 -22.15 -29.12 -7.21
CA GLU A 457 -21.08 -28.69 -8.15
C GLU A 457 -20.17 -27.63 -7.49
N GLU A 458 -19.50 -27.95 -6.38
CA GLU A 458 -18.57 -27.00 -5.74
C GLU A 458 -17.40 -27.71 -5.04
N GLU A 459 -16.54 -28.38 -5.82
CA GLU A 459 -15.30 -28.98 -5.24
C GLU A 459 -14.07 -28.99 -6.18
N GLN A 460 -13.96 -28.09 -7.18
CA GLN A 460 -12.81 -28.09 -8.10
C GLN A 460 -12.10 -26.76 -8.37
N SER A 461 -12.46 -25.66 -7.71
CA SER A 461 -11.88 -24.33 -8.02
C SER A 461 -10.75 -23.86 -7.07
N SER A 462 -10.51 -24.54 -5.94
CA SER A 462 -9.56 -24.06 -4.92
C SER A 462 -8.08 -24.44 -5.14
N ALA A 463 -7.73 -25.20 -6.19
CA ALA A 463 -6.40 -25.78 -6.34
C ALA A 463 -5.45 -25.08 -7.35
N HIS A 464 -5.88 -24.05 -8.10
CA HIS A 464 -5.08 -23.53 -9.22
C HIS A 464 -4.33 -22.20 -8.99
N PHE A 465 -4.41 -21.60 -7.79
CA PHE A 465 -3.68 -20.37 -7.46
C PHE A 465 -2.44 -20.58 -6.55
N HIS A 466 -1.98 -21.84 -6.44
CA HIS A 466 -0.82 -22.24 -5.62
C HIS A 466 0.53 -22.26 -6.36
N GLN A 467 0.67 -21.68 -7.57
CA GLN A 467 1.89 -21.89 -8.38
C GLN A 467 2.66 -20.64 -8.84
N ILE A 468 2.28 -19.42 -8.44
CA ILE A 468 2.98 -18.18 -8.85
C ILE A 468 3.78 -17.52 -7.71
N VAL A 469 3.64 -18.00 -6.46
CA VAL A 469 4.43 -17.50 -5.31
C VAL A 469 5.44 -18.53 -4.78
N GLU A 470 5.35 -19.81 -5.16
CA GLU A 470 6.20 -20.90 -4.63
C GLU A 470 7.35 -21.36 -5.54
N ARG A 471 7.56 -20.77 -6.73
CA ARG A 471 8.68 -21.15 -7.63
C ARG A 471 9.93 -20.25 -7.56
N GLY A 472 10.02 -19.38 -6.55
CA GLY A 472 11.15 -18.47 -6.38
C GLY A 472 12.30 -19.00 -5.54
N ASP A 473 12.12 -20.10 -4.78
CA ASP A 473 13.00 -20.40 -3.63
C ASP A 473 13.63 -21.81 -3.62
N THR A 474 13.72 -22.48 -4.77
CA THR A 474 14.47 -23.75 -4.91
C THR A 474 15.24 -23.81 -6.23
N ARG A 475 16.18 -22.88 -6.44
CA ARG A 475 17.39 -23.09 -7.27
C ARG A 475 18.55 -22.22 -6.78
N GLN A 476 19.27 -22.71 -5.79
CA GLN A 476 20.73 -22.62 -5.70
C GLN A 476 21.26 -23.97 -5.23
#